data_AF-A0A2E9ABA6-F1
#
_entry.id   AF-A0A2E9ABA6-F1
#
_cell.length_a   1.000
_cell.length_b   1.000
_cell.length_c   1.000
_cell.angle_alpha   90.00
_cell.angle_beta   90.00
_cell.angle_gamma   90.00
#
_symmetry.space_group_name_H-M   'P 1'
#
loop_
_entity.id
_entity.type
_entity.pdbx_description
1 polymer ?
#
loop_
_entity_poly.entity_id
_entity_poly.type
_entity_poly.pdbx_seq_one_letter_code
_entity_poly.pdbx_strand_id
1 'polypeptide(L)'
;MSRIRADKVTDRAGTGPVTLTYGADIVGVTTAAHLNVTGVTTVGSAVTITASGVNAATGIVTATSFEGSGANLTSLPEGGMGLLKTILFS
;
A
#
# COMPACT_ATOMS: atom_id res chain seq x y z
N MET A 1 7.59 -30.47 -24.02
CA MET A 1 7.23 -29.25 -23.27
C MET A 1 5.86 -28.79 -23.73
N SER A 2 4.85 -28.85 -22.86
CA SER A 2 3.52 -28.33 -23.17
C SER A 2 3.48 -26.85 -22.81
N ARG A 3 2.96 -26.01 -23.71
CA ARG A 3 2.85 -24.57 -23.51
C ARG A 3 1.46 -24.12 -23.93
N ILE A 4 0.84 -23.33 -23.08
CA ILE A 4 -0.42 -22.66 -23.38
C ILE A 4 -0.09 -21.23 -23.75
N ARG A 5 -0.55 -20.81 -24.94
CA ARG A 5 -0.53 -19.42 -25.39
C ARG A 5 -1.97 -19.05 -25.64
N ALA A 6 -2.51 -18.23 -24.78
CA ALA A 6 -3.86 -17.74 -24.88
C ALA A 6 -3.83 -16.27 -24.52
N ASP A 7 -4.63 -15.48 -25.21
CA ASP A 7 -4.75 -14.07 -24.88
C ASP A 7 -5.59 -13.88 -23.61
N LYS A 8 -6.51 -14.81 -23.32
CA LYS A 8 -7.36 -14.78 -22.13
C LYS A 8 -7.59 -16.18 -21.56
N VAL A 9 -7.64 -16.25 -20.24
CA VAL A 9 -8.10 -17.42 -19.48
C VAL A 9 -9.29 -16.98 -18.63
N THR A 10 -10.40 -17.70 -18.75
CA THR A 10 -11.60 -17.49 -17.95
C THR A 10 -12.07 -18.81 -17.38
N ASP A 11 -12.90 -18.75 -16.34
CA ASP A 11 -13.69 -19.92 -16.01
C ASP A 11 -14.60 -20.27 -17.19
N ARG A 12 -14.99 -21.55 -17.25
CA ARG A 12 -15.79 -22.09 -18.36
C ARG A 12 -17.14 -21.40 -18.48
N ALA A 13 -17.78 -21.09 -17.36
CA ALA A 13 -19.07 -20.43 -17.34
C ALA A 13 -18.94 -18.92 -17.57
N GLY A 14 -17.71 -18.37 -17.53
CA GLY A 14 -17.44 -16.95 -17.67
C GLY A 14 -17.97 -16.12 -16.50
N THR A 15 -18.25 -16.75 -15.36
CA THR A 15 -18.98 -16.18 -14.23
C THR A 15 -18.16 -16.05 -12.95
N GLY A 16 -16.90 -16.53 -12.92
CA GLY A 16 -16.10 -16.62 -11.70
C GLY A 16 -14.59 -16.55 -11.91
N PRO A 17 -13.80 -16.56 -10.82
CA PRO A 17 -12.35 -16.48 -10.92
C PRO A 17 -11.76 -17.77 -11.49
N VAL A 18 -10.60 -17.62 -12.12
CA VAL A 18 -9.74 -18.76 -12.44
C VAL A 18 -9.01 -19.16 -11.16
N THR A 19 -9.22 -20.41 -10.72
CA THR A 19 -8.55 -20.95 -9.55
C THR A 19 -7.30 -21.71 -9.94
N LEU A 20 -6.18 -21.30 -9.37
CA LEU A 20 -4.91 -21.97 -9.52
C LEU A 20 -4.60 -22.75 -8.24
N THR A 21 -5.10 -23.98 -8.17
CA THR A 21 -4.99 -24.84 -6.98
C THR A 21 -3.54 -25.02 -6.52
N TYR A 22 -2.61 -25.03 -7.47
CA TYR A 22 -1.18 -25.17 -7.21
C TYR A 22 -0.41 -23.87 -7.48
N GLY A 23 -1.11 -22.74 -7.65
CA GLY A 23 -0.54 -21.41 -7.87
C GLY A 23 -0.12 -21.13 -9.33
N ALA A 24 0.44 -19.93 -9.52
CA ALA A 24 1.16 -19.55 -10.72
C ALA A 24 2.39 -18.72 -10.35
N ASP A 25 3.45 -18.89 -11.14
CA ASP A 25 4.52 -17.92 -11.23
C ASP A 25 4.13 -16.88 -12.28
N ILE A 26 4.05 -15.62 -11.85
CA ILE A 26 3.68 -14.50 -12.72
C ILE A 26 4.90 -13.59 -12.88
N VAL A 27 5.51 -13.65 -14.06
CA VAL A 27 6.68 -12.87 -14.41
C VAL A 27 6.27 -11.65 -15.23
N GLY A 28 6.81 -10.48 -14.87
CA GLY A 28 6.51 -9.21 -15.51
C GLY A 28 5.47 -8.38 -14.76
N VAL A 29 4.66 -7.63 -15.51
CA VAL A 29 3.66 -6.73 -14.92
C VAL A 29 2.35 -7.49 -14.75
N THR A 30 1.91 -7.58 -13.50
CA THR A 30 0.61 -8.14 -13.15
C THR A 30 -0.31 -7.01 -12.72
N THR A 31 -1.50 -6.98 -13.30
CA THR A 31 -2.54 -6.05 -12.90
C THR A 31 -3.71 -6.86 -12.36
N ALA A 32 -3.93 -6.79 -11.05
CA ALA A 32 -5.02 -7.46 -10.36
C ALA A 32 -6.04 -6.44 -9.87
N ALA A 33 -7.31 -6.65 -10.24
CA ALA A 33 -8.40 -5.77 -9.83
C ALA A 33 -8.61 -5.78 -8.30
N HIS A 34 -8.44 -6.95 -7.67
CA HIS A 34 -8.40 -7.10 -6.23
C HIS A 34 -7.31 -8.10 -5.88
N LEU A 35 -6.42 -7.68 -4.98
CA LEU A 35 -5.35 -8.51 -4.47
C LEU A 35 -5.52 -8.59 -2.96
N ASN A 36 -6.27 -9.58 -2.50
CA ASN A 36 -6.26 -9.94 -1.10
C ASN A 36 -5.01 -10.78 -0.85
N VAL A 37 -3.92 -10.11 -0.51
CA VAL A 37 -2.70 -10.80 -0.13
C VAL A 37 -2.87 -11.29 1.30
N THR A 38 -3.29 -12.55 1.42
CA THR A 38 -3.07 -13.29 2.65
C THR A 38 -1.60 -13.70 2.67
N GLY A 39 -0.73 -12.83 3.23
CA GLY A 39 0.72 -13.01 3.21
C GLY A 39 1.50 -11.71 2.98
N VAL A 40 2.66 -11.80 2.31
CA VAL A 40 3.60 -10.67 2.12
C VAL A 40 3.45 -10.02 0.74
N THR A 41 3.49 -8.69 0.68
CA THR A 41 3.54 -7.89 -0.57
C THR A 41 4.85 -7.09 -0.62
N THR A 42 5.61 -7.21 -1.72
CA THR A 42 6.83 -6.42 -1.95
C THR A 42 6.57 -5.41 -3.08
N VAL A 43 6.87 -4.14 -2.84
CA VAL A 43 6.57 -3.01 -3.74
C VAL A 43 7.85 -2.30 -4.20
N GLY A 44 7.81 -1.75 -5.42
CA GLY A 44 8.93 -1.05 -6.09
C GLY A 44 9.03 0.45 -5.73
N SER A 45 9.89 1.20 -6.43
CA SER A 45 10.62 2.31 -5.79
C SER A 45 9.79 3.43 -5.12
N ALA A 46 10.25 3.72 -3.89
CA ALA A 46 9.94 4.78 -2.94
C ALA A 46 8.65 4.67 -2.11
N VAL A 47 7.72 3.77 -2.46
CA VAL A 47 6.57 3.45 -1.61
C VAL A 47 6.70 2.01 -1.15
N THR A 48 6.84 1.86 0.17
CA THR A 48 6.96 0.57 0.82
C THR A 48 5.76 0.37 1.74
N ILE A 49 4.79 -0.43 1.30
CA ILE A 49 3.59 -0.83 2.07
C ILE A 49 3.99 -2.06 2.89
N THR A 50 4.01 -1.94 4.22
CA THR A 50 4.56 -2.97 5.13
C THR A 50 3.61 -3.29 6.28
N ALA A 51 3.90 -4.38 7.00
CA ALA A 51 3.16 -4.77 8.22
C ALA A 51 3.27 -3.74 9.36
N SER A 52 4.29 -2.87 9.35
CA SER A 52 4.48 -1.77 10.31
C SER A 52 3.72 -0.51 9.91
N GLY A 53 3.00 -0.55 8.78
CA GLY A 53 2.42 0.59 8.11
C GLY A 53 3.21 1.00 6.88
N VAL A 54 3.04 2.25 6.47
CA VAL A 54 3.56 2.76 5.20
C VAL A 54 4.87 3.53 5.46
N ASN A 55 5.95 3.14 4.78
CA ASN A 55 7.19 3.92 4.72
C ASN A 55 7.29 4.61 3.36
N ALA A 56 7.25 5.95 3.40
CA ALA A 56 7.55 6.79 2.26
C ALA A 56 8.85 7.56 2.56
N ALA A 57 9.98 7.06 2.02
CA ALA A 57 11.30 7.67 2.22
C ALA A 57 11.41 9.09 1.63
N THR A 58 10.50 9.43 0.73
CA THR A 58 10.25 10.78 0.21
C THR A 58 8.75 10.93 -0.03
N GLY A 59 8.25 12.17 0.04
CA GLY A 59 6.85 12.47 -0.20
C GLY A 59 6.01 12.56 1.08
N ILE A 60 4.69 12.48 0.91
CA ILE A 60 3.71 12.77 1.97
C ILE A 60 3.05 11.45 2.39
N VAL A 61 3.18 11.06 3.66
CA VAL A 61 2.39 9.97 4.26
C VAL A 61 1.10 10.58 4.82
N THR A 62 -0.05 10.24 4.24
CA THR A 62 -1.38 10.70 4.70
C THR A 62 -2.08 9.58 5.46
N ALA A 63 -2.54 9.84 6.69
CA ALA A 63 -3.25 8.87 7.54
C ALA A 63 -4.51 9.53 8.16
N THR A 64 -5.55 8.74 8.48
CA THR A 64 -6.82 9.19 9.11
C THR A 64 -6.65 9.59 10.57
N SER A 65 -5.81 8.84 11.26
CA SER A 65 -5.33 9.15 12.59
C SER A 65 -3.86 8.77 12.63
N PHE A 66 -3.06 9.65 13.21
CA PHE A 66 -1.74 9.30 13.68
C PHE A 66 -1.86 9.10 15.18
N GLU A 67 -1.85 7.85 15.63
CA GLU A 67 -1.78 7.54 17.05
C GLU A 67 -0.31 7.34 17.43
N GLY A 68 0.24 8.31 18.18
CA GLY A 68 1.66 8.32 18.55
C GLY A 68 2.09 9.68 19.12
N SER A 69 3.32 9.78 19.65
CA SER A 69 3.78 10.96 20.38
C SER A 69 4.14 12.17 19.49
N GLY A 70 4.41 11.97 18.19
CA GLY A 70 4.79 13.03 17.25
C GLY A 70 6.12 13.73 17.56
N ALA A 71 6.87 13.30 18.59
CA ALA A 71 8.03 14.01 19.15
C ALA A 71 9.19 14.24 18.15
N ASN A 72 9.22 13.48 17.06
CA ASN A 72 10.26 13.54 16.04
C ASN A 72 9.81 14.21 14.74
N LEU A 73 8.60 14.79 14.69
CA LEU A 73 8.16 15.57 13.54
C LEU A 73 8.89 16.92 13.54
N THR A 74 9.60 17.19 12.45
CA THR A 74 10.36 18.43 12.27
C THR A 74 9.72 19.28 11.17
N SER A 75 10.05 20.58 11.13
CA SER A 75 9.60 21.51 10.08
C SER A 75 8.06 21.62 9.96
N LEU A 76 7.35 21.59 11.09
CA LEU A 76 5.90 21.75 11.13
C LEU A 76 5.49 23.23 10.89
N PRO A 77 4.39 23.50 10.14
CA PRO A 77 3.87 24.86 9.96
C PRO A 77 3.35 25.48 11.26
N GLU A 78 3.48 26.80 11.39
CA GLU A 78 3.18 27.55 12.63
C GLU A 78 1.73 27.40 13.14
N GLY A 79 0.80 26.94 12.31
CA GLY A 79 -0.60 26.69 12.68
C GLY A 79 -0.79 25.64 13.78
N GLY A 80 0.19 24.75 14.01
CA GLY A 80 0.12 23.72 15.07
C GLY A 80 0.60 24.17 16.46
N MET A 81 1.34 25.28 16.56
CA MET A 81 1.90 25.77 17.84
C MET A 81 1.27 27.10 18.30
N GLY A 82 0.46 27.74 17.46
CA GLY A 82 -0.15 29.03 17.76
C GLY A 82 -1.07 29.01 18.98
N LEU A 83 -1.84 27.94 19.20
CA LEU A 83 -2.82 27.87 20.28
C LEU A 83 -2.17 27.80 21.67
N LEU A 84 -1.07 27.05 21.84
CA LEU A 84 -0.33 27.00 23.10
C LEU A 84 0.40 28.32 23.37
N LYS A 85 0.93 28.97 22.33
CA LYS A 85 1.62 30.26 22.46
C LYS A 85 0.65 31.40 22.81
N THR A 86 -0.58 31.36 22.30
CA THR A 86 -1.64 32.33 22.65
C THR A 86 -2.19 32.11 24.07
N ILE A 87 -2.21 30.88 24.60
CA ILE A 87 -2.71 30.58 25.95
C ILE A 87 -1.63 30.77 27.03
N LEU A 88 -0.34 30.56 26.73
CA LEU A 88 0.75 30.69 27.72
C LEU A 88 1.36 32.09 27.82
N PHE A 89 1.18 32.95 26.82
CA PHE A 89 1.85 34.25 26.74
C PHE A 89 0.89 35.44 26.52
N SER A 90 -0.39 35.30 26.91
CA SER A 90 -1.35 36.41 27.01
C SER A 90 -1.35 37.05 28.40
#